data_AF-A0A9E4LY47-F1
#
_entry.id   AF-A0A9E4LY47-F1
#
_cell.length_a   1.000
_cell.length_b   1.000
_cell.length_c   1.000
_cell.angle_alpha   90.00
_cell.angle_beta   90.00
_cell.angle_gamma   90.00
#
_symmetry.space_group_name_H-M   'P 1'
#
loop_
_entity.id
_entity.type
_entity.pdbx_description
1 polymer ?
#
loop_
_entity_poly.entity_id
_entity_poly.type
_entity_poly.pdbx_seq_one_letter_code
_entity_poly.pdbx_strand_id
1 'polypeptide(L)' 'MLDPAECINETCPWSGEPVAADSLIEFDGDVVGFCNPGCRDKFAAALDHFARARGAKTTGRP' A
#
# COMPACT_ATOMS: atom_id res chain seq x y z
N MET A 1 -4.07 2.78 15.19
CA MET A 1 -3.10 1.67 15.08
C MET A 1 -3.66 0.77 14.01
N LEU A 2 -2.89 0.41 12.99
CA LEU A 2 -3.40 -0.46 11.92
C LEU A 2 -3.38 -1.91 12.43
N ASP A 3 -4.44 -2.66 12.16
CA ASP A 3 -4.59 -4.04 12.59
C ASP A 3 -4.37 -5.02 11.42
N PRO A 4 -3.51 -6.04 11.56
CA PRO A 4 -3.26 -7.01 10.48
C PRO A 4 -4.50 -7.81 10.08
N ALA A 5 -5.46 -7.94 11.00
CA ALA A 5 -6.73 -8.64 10.76
C ALA A 5 -7.67 -7.86 9.83
N GLU A 6 -7.46 -6.55 9.67
CA GLU A 6 -8.23 -5.71 8.74
C GLU A 6 -7.59 -5.64 7.35
N CYS A 7 -6.44 -6.30 7.15
CA CYS A 7 -5.79 -6.33 5.85
C CYS A 7 -6.68 -7.00 4.80
N ILE A 8 -6.87 -6.33 3.67
CA ILE A 8 -7.59 -6.90 2.52
C ILE A 8 -6.83 -8.04 1.84
N ASN A 9 -5.57 -8.25 2.23
CA ASN A 9 -4.68 -9.27 1.69
C ASN A 9 -3.99 -10.08 2.80
N GLU A 10 -3.86 -11.39 2.58
CA GLU A 10 -3.18 -12.29 3.52
C GLU A 10 -1.67 -12.42 3.24
N THR A 11 -1.25 -12.13 2.00
CA THR A 11 0.14 -12.26 1.55
C THR A 11 0.64 -10.98 0.88
N CYS A 12 1.94 -10.75 0.99
CA CYS A 12 2.65 -9.63 0.40
C CYS A 12 2.51 -9.66 -1.13
N PRO A 13 2.00 -8.59 -1.77
CA PRO A 13 1.84 -8.55 -3.22
C PRO A 13 3.16 -8.66 -4.01
N TRP A 14 4.30 -8.41 -3.36
CA TRP A 14 5.62 -8.46 -3.99
C TRP A 14 6.27 -9.85 -3.97
N SER A 15 6.19 -10.56 -2.84
CA SER A 15 6.90 -11.84 -2.63
C SER A 15 5.99 -13.04 -2.44
N GLY A 16 4.72 -12.84 -2.07
CA GLY A 16 3.80 -13.91 -1.68
C GLY A 16 3.98 -14.40 -0.23
N GLU A 17 4.92 -13.84 0.53
CA GLU A 17 5.10 -14.16 1.95
C GLU A 17 3.96 -13.59 2.82
N PRO A 18 3.70 -14.12 4.01
CA PRO A 18 2.67 -13.61 4.91
C PRO A 18 2.86 -12.13 5.27
N VAL A 19 1.76 -11.43 5.52
CA VAL A 19 1.79 -10.05 6.02
C VAL A 19 2.37 -9.96 7.43
N ALA A 20 3.13 -8.89 7.70
CA ALA A 20 3.73 -8.59 8.99
C ALA A 20 3.05 -7.36 9.62
N ALA A 21 2.83 -7.42 10.94
CA ALA A 21 2.05 -6.42 11.66
C ALA A 21 2.71 -5.02 11.73
N ASP A 22 4.02 -4.95 11.56
CA ASP A 22 4.80 -3.70 11.50
C ASP A 22 4.84 -3.08 10.09
N SER A 23 4.21 -3.75 9.13
CA SER A 23 4.39 -3.54 7.70
C SER A 23 3.06 -3.28 6.99
N LEU A 24 2.21 -2.44 7.61
CA LEU A 24 0.87 -2.10 7.15
C LEU A 24 0.78 -0.65 6.64
N ILE A 25 -0.10 -0.40 5.68
CA ILE A 25 -0.43 0.95 5.19
C ILE A 25 -1.93 1.07 4.90
N GLU A 26 -2.49 2.25 5.12
CA GLU A 26 -3.85 2.58 4.65
C GLU A 26 -3.78 3.07 3.21
N PHE A 27 -4.61 2.51 2.33
CA PHE A 27 -4.71 2.86 0.93
C PHE A 27 -6.17 2.82 0.48
N ASP A 28 -6.69 3.95 0.00
CA ASP A 28 -8.06 4.08 -0.50
C ASP A 28 -9.17 3.67 0.49
N GLY A 29 -8.90 3.80 1.80
CA GLY A 29 -9.80 3.41 2.88
C GLY A 29 -9.65 1.96 3.34
N ASP A 30 -8.80 1.18 2.68
CA ASP A 30 -8.48 -0.20 3.05
C ASP A 30 -7.10 -0.32 3.70
N VAL A 31 -6.91 -1.35 4.53
CA VAL A 31 -5.60 -1.69 5.09
C VAL A 31 -4.91 -2.70 4.17
N VAL A 32 -3.69 -2.39 3.73
CA VAL A 32 -2.86 -3.29 2.90
C VAL A 32 -1.63 -3.72 3.71
N GLY A 33 -1.38 -5.02 3.76
CA GLY A 33 -0.25 -5.61 4.48
C GLY A 33 0.91 -6.03 3.58
N PHE A 34 2.13 -5.98 4.11
CA PHE A 34 3.37 -6.39 3.45
C PHE A 34 4.20 -7.30 4.35
N CYS A 35 5.13 -8.09 3.78
CA CYS A 35 5.97 -8.99 4.56
C CYS A 35 7.08 -8.29 5.37
N ASN A 36 7.39 -7.03 5.05
CA ASN A 36 8.37 -6.22 5.77
C ASN A 36 8.18 -4.71 5.46
N PRO A 37 8.80 -3.81 6.25
CA PRO A 37 8.66 -2.37 6.05
C PRO A 37 9.21 -1.90 4.69
N GLY A 38 10.24 -2.55 4.15
CA GLY A 38 10.80 -2.19 2.85
C GLY A 38 9.83 -2.40 1.69
N CYS A 39 9.02 -3.46 1.74
CA CYS A 39 7.95 -3.72 0.77
C CYS A 39 6.81 -2.69 0.85
N ARG A 40 6.44 -2.31 2.08
CA ARG A 40 5.47 -1.23 2.34
C ARG A 40 5.98 0.10 1.79
N ASP A 41 7.21 0.45 2.10
CA ASP A 41 7.81 1.73 1.71
C ASP A 41 7.99 1.82 0.19
N LYS A 42 8.32 0.70 -0.47
CA LYS A 42 8.33 0.61 -1.93
C LYS A 42 6.96 0.91 -2.53
N PHE A 43 5.89 0.39 -1.92
CA PHE A 43 4.53 0.68 -2.35
C PHE A 43 4.18 2.16 -2.13
N ALA A 44 4.48 2.72 -0.96
CA ALA A 44 4.27 4.14 -0.67
C ALA A 44 5.02 5.07 -1.64
N ALA A 45 6.26 4.74 -1.98
CA ALA A 45 7.04 5.48 -2.97
C ALA A 45 6.44 5.41 -4.38
N ALA A 46 5.89 4.25 -4.76
CA ALA A 46 5.18 4.09 -6.02
C ALA A 46 3.90 4.95 -6.05
N LEU A 47 3.15 5.01 -4.93
CA LEU A 47 1.99 5.89 -4.80
C LEU A 47 2.37 7.36 -4.98
N ASP A 48 3.43 7.85 -4.32
CA ASP A 48 3.95 9.21 -4.52
C ASP A 48 4.30 9.46 -5.99
N HIS A 49 5.04 8.52 -6.59
CA HIS A 49 5.49 8.65 -7.98
C HIS A 49 4.30 8.80 -8.94
N PHE A 50 3.29 7.93 -8.81
CA PHE A 50 2.09 8.00 -9.63
C PHE A 50 1.21 9.20 -9.27
N ALA A 51 1.10 9.59 -8.01
CA ALA A 51 0.34 10.77 -7.59
C ALA A 51 0.93 12.03 -8.23
N ARG A 52 2.25 12.17 -8.26
CA ARG A 52 2.95 13.28 -8.91
C ARG A 52 2.77 13.25 -10.42
N ALA A 53 2.87 12.07 -11.05
CA ALA A 53 2.62 11.91 -12.47
C ALA A 53 1.16 12.23 -12.86
N ARG A 54 0.19 11.87 -12.00
CA ARG A 54 -1.23 12.18 -12.18
C ARG A 54 -1.55 13.64 -11.88
N GLY A 55 -0.87 14.28 -10.93
CA GLY A 55 -0.96 15.71 -10.67
C GLY A 55 -0.48 16.60 -11.83
N ALA A 56 0.34 16.05 -12.74
CA ALA A 56 0.68 16.66 -14.02
C ALA A 56 -0.45 16.57 -15.08
N LYS A 57 -1.56 15.91 -14.77
CA LYS A 57 -2.76 15.79 -15.63
C LYS A 57 -4.01 16.14 -14.79
N THR A 58 -4.41 17.41 -14.78
CA THR A 58 -5.79 17.80 -14.48
C THR A 58 -6.74 17.00 -15.36
N THR A 59 -7.53 16.10 -14.77
CA THR A 59 -8.97 15.92 -15.01
C THR A 59 -9.51 14.88 -14.03
N GLY A 60 -10.64 15.21 -13.40
CA GLY A 60 -11.35 14.36 -12.46
C GLY A 60 -11.66 12.97 -12.99
N ARG A 61 -11.81 12.03 -12.06
CA ARG A 61 -12.36 10.69 -12.32
C ARG A 61 -13.90 10.80 -12.17
N PRO A 62 -14.69 10.20 -13.07
CA PRO A 62 -16.15 10.22 -13.03
C PRO A 62 -16.73 9.66 -11.74
#